data_AF-A0A1Y4RYN5-F1
#
_entry.id   AF-A0A1Y4RYN5-F1
#
_cell.length_a   1.000
_cell.length_b   1.000
_cell.length_c   1.000
_cell.angle_alpha   90.00
_cell.angle_beta   90.00
_cell.angle_gamma   90.00
#
_symmetry.space_group_name_H-M   'P 1'
#
loop_
_entity.id
_entity.type
_entity.pdbx_description
1 polymer ?
#
loop_
_entity_poly.entity_id
_entity_poly.type
_entity_poly.pdbx_seq_one_letter_code
_entity_poly.pdbx_strand_id
1 'polypeptide(L)'
;MGPDEKDTAKIAIYEEPDGTLVGIMDGEIQEIYPGEERPGVYLEGEAIDDIREKAGGMCISEDAFNRELAEEIAKAWNNVARTMEAAAEVFTNWIRSVAAQIEAKHELETALRWASCYYRPAFNRYRHTKKKRTRKKYEKKILAWYREEVL
;
A
#
# COMPACT_ATOMS: atom_id res chain seq x y z
N MET A 1 -67.85 -43.41 -27.59
CA MET A 1 -67.38 -44.01 -26.33
C MET A 1 -67.26 -45.52 -26.57
N GLY A 2 -66.18 -45.94 -27.23
CA GLY A 2 -65.72 -47.34 -27.24
C GLY A 2 -64.62 -47.49 -26.18
N PRO A 3 -64.39 -48.69 -25.62
CA PRO A 3 -63.50 -48.86 -24.49
C PRO A 3 -62.03 -48.74 -24.90
N ASP A 4 -61.25 -47.99 -24.13
CA ASP A 4 -59.80 -47.82 -24.27
C ASP A 4 -59.08 -49.18 -24.08
N GLU A 5 -58.61 -49.77 -25.19
CA GLU A 5 -57.65 -50.88 -25.16
C GLU A 5 -56.29 -50.33 -24.72
N LYS A 6 -55.87 -50.70 -23.51
CA LYS A 6 -54.49 -50.49 -23.07
C LYS A 6 -53.58 -51.32 -23.99
N ASP A 7 -52.65 -50.64 -24.65
CA ASP A 7 -51.70 -51.23 -25.59
C ASP A 7 -50.74 -52.19 -24.85
N THR A 8 -51.15 -53.44 -24.68
CA THR A 8 -50.32 -54.53 -24.14
C THR A 8 -49.39 -55.02 -25.25
N ALA A 9 -48.40 -54.20 -25.59
CA ALA A 9 -47.34 -54.58 -26.52
C ALA A 9 -46.44 -55.66 -25.91
N LYS A 10 -46.19 -56.72 -26.67
CA LYS A 10 -45.34 -57.85 -26.27
C LYS A 10 -43.86 -57.47 -26.40
N ILE A 11 -43.07 -57.71 -25.36
CA ILE A 11 -41.64 -57.37 -25.35
C ILE A 11 -40.84 -58.56 -25.89
N ALA A 12 -40.13 -58.34 -27.00
CA ALA A 12 -39.18 -59.30 -27.59
C ALA A 12 -37.79 -59.11 -26.99
N ILE A 13 -37.21 -60.19 -26.45
CA ILE A 13 -35.87 -60.18 -25.84
C ILE A 13 -34.89 -60.88 -26.78
N TYR A 14 -33.78 -60.21 -27.04
CA TYR A 14 -32.67 -60.69 -27.87
C TYR A 14 -31.40 -60.75 -27.02
N GLU A 15 -30.50 -61.70 -27.33
CA GLU A 15 -29.22 -61.86 -26.64
C GLU A 15 -28.24 -60.71 -26.94
N GLU A 16 -28.35 -60.12 -28.13
CA GLU A 16 -27.62 -58.94 -28.62
C GLU A 16 -28.61 -58.04 -29.39
N PRO A 17 -28.32 -56.73 -29.61
CA PRO A 17 -29.27 -55.79 -30.23
C PRO A 17 -29.83 -56.23 -31.59
N ASP A 18 -29.06 -57.00 -32.37
CA ASP A 18 -29.44 -57.58 -33.66
C ASP A 18 -29.41 -59.14 -33.63
N GLY A 19 -29.46 -59.72 -32.45
CA GLY A 19 -29.28 -61.15 -32.20
C GLY A 19 -30.52 -62.00 -32.49
N THR A 20 -30.41 -63.31 -32.20
CA THR A 20 -31.54 -64.25 -32.35
C THR A 20 -32.56 -64.00 -31.24
N LEU A 21 -33.86 -64.05 -31.56
CA LEU A 21 -34.94 -63.88 -30.58
C LEU A 21 -34.88 -64.99 -29.53
N VAL A 22 -34.73 -64.61 -28.27
CA VAL A 22 -34.55 -65.54 -27.13
C VAL A 22 -35.86 -65.76 -26.38
N GLY A 23 -36.78 -64.81 -26.40
CA GLY A 23 -38.09 -64.98 -25.79
C GLY A 23 -39.02 -63.80 -25.98
N ILE A 24 -40.31 -64.05 -25.74
CA ILE A 24 -41.36 -63.02 -25.73
C ILE A 24 -42.04 -63.08 -24.36
N MET A 25 -42.07 -61.97 -23.62
CA MET A 25 -42.80 -61.83 -22.37
C MET A 25 -43.94 -60.82 -22.51
N ASP A 26 -45.07 -61.12 -21.87
CA ASP A 26 -46.16 -60.17 -21.66
C ASP A 26 -45.79 -59.29 -20.46
N GLY A 27 -45.37 -58.04 -20.72
CA GLY A 27 -45.00 -57.08 -19.69
C GLY A 27 -45.30 -55.65 -20.14
N GLU A 28 -45.75 -54.80 -19.22
CA GLU A 28 -45.97 -53.38 -19.49
C GLU A 28 -44.61 -52.66 -19.66
N ILE A 29 -44.38 -52.01 -20.80
CA ILE A 29 -43.23 -51.14 -21.00
C ILE A 29 -43.46 -49.89 -20.14
N GLN A 30 -42.68 -49.71 -19.08
CA GLN A 30 -42.65 -48.43 -18.39
C GLN A 30 -41.95 -47.41 -19.29
N GLU A 31 -42.69 -46.40 -19.76
CA GLU A 31 -42.11 -45.22 -20.40
C GLU A 31 -41.19 -44.52 -19.38
N ILE A 32 -39.89 -44.71 -19.53
CA ILE A 32 -38.91 -43.89 -18.82
C ILE A 32 -38.88 -42.57 -19.59
N TYR A 33 -39.58 -41.57 -19.08
CA TYR A 33 -39.43 -40.19 -19.55
C TYR A 33 -38.01 -39.73 -19.18
N PRO A 34 -37.11 -39.47 -20.16
CA PRO A 34 -35.91 -38.71 -19.84
C PRO A 34 -36.42 -37.34 -19.39
N GLY A 35 -36.27 -37.03 -18.10
CA GLY A 35 -36.48 -35.66 -17.63
C GLY A 35 -35.63 -34.72 -18.47
N GLU A 36 -36.15 -33.53 -18.81
CA GLU A 36 -35.53 -32.58 -19.73
C GLU A 36 -34.02 -32.44 -19.48
N GLU A 37 -33.21 -33.18 -20.24
CA GLU A 37 -31.76 -33.06 -20.19
C GLU A 37 -31.43 -31.69 -20.76
N ARG A 38 -31.11 -30.76 -19.88
CA ARG A 38 -30.61 -29.46 -20.32
C ARG A 38 -29.31 -29.72 -21.08
N PRO A 39 -29.16 -29.29 -22.33
CA PRO A 39 -27.92 -29.50 -23.07
C PRO A 39 -26.78 -28.79 -22.35
N GLY A 40 -25.74 -29.54 -21.95
CA GLY A 40 -24.63 -29.00 -21.17
C GLY A 40 -23.57 -30.02 -20.82
N VAL A 41 -22.44 -29.54 -20.31
CA VAL A 41 -21.39 -30.39 -19.74
C VAL A 41 -21.61 -30.47 -18.24
N TYR A 42 -21.65 -31.69 -17.71
CA TYR A 42 -21.93 -31.97 -16.31
C TYR A 42 -20.72 -32.57 -15.61
N LEU A 43 -20.49 -32.16 -14.37
CA LEU A 43 -19.56 -32.80 -13.46
C LEU A 43 -20.36 -33.22 -12.23
N GLU A 44 -20.28 -34.51 -11.88
CA GLU A 44 -20.96 -35.09 -10.70
C GLU A 44 -22.49 -34.80 -10.65
N GLY A 45 -23.14 -34.70 -11.81
CA GLY A 45 -24.58 -34.46 -11.92
C GLY A 45 -25.01 -32.99 -11.80
N GLU A 46 -24.06 -32.06 -11.66
CA GLU A 46 -24.31 -30.62 -11.66
C GLU A 46 -23.73 -29.98 -12.93
N ALA A 47 -24.41 -28.98 -13.49
CA ALA A 47 -23.95 -28.31 -14.70
C ALA A 47 -22.67 -27.52 -14.39
N ILE A 48 -21.67 -27.61 -15.27
CA ILE A 48 -20.41 -26.88 -15.10
C ILE A 48 -20.64 -25.37 -14.95
N ASP A 49 -21.64 -24.82 -15.62
CA ASP A 49 -21.97 -23.39 -15.53
C ASP A 49 -22.47 -23.00 -14.12
N ASP A 50 -23.27 -23.85 -13.47
CA ASP A 50 -23.75 -23.63 -12.10
C ASP A 50 -22.60 -23.72 -11.09
N ILE A 51 -21.68 -24.68 -11.28
CA ILE A 51 -20.46 -24.82 -10.48
C ILE A 51 -19.58 -23.58 -10.64
N ARG A 52 -19.42 -23.09 -11.88
CA ARG A 52 -18.64 -21.90 -12.19
C ARG A 52 -19.26 -20.63 -11.58
N GLU A 53 -20.58 -20.49 -11.63
CA GLU A 53 -21.29 -19.36 -11.02
C GLU A 53 -21.12 -19.34 -9.50
N LYS A 54 -21.30 -20.49 -8.84
CA LYS A 54 -21.04 -20.65 -7.39
C LYS A 54 -19.58 -20.32 -7.04
N ALA A 55 -18.63 -20.81 -7.84
CA ALA A 55 -17.20 -20.50 -7.66
C ALA A 55 -16.91 -19.00 -7.82
N GLY A 56 -17.54 -18.34 -8.80
CA GLY A 56 -17.45 -16.89 -9.00
C GLY A 56 -17.97 -16.08 -7.81
N GLY A 57 -19.01 -16.56 -7.14
CA GLY A 57 -19.54 -15.95 -5.91
C GLY A 57 -18.68 -16.15 -4.65
N MET A 58 -17.74 -17.10 -4.67
CA MET A 58 -16.79 -17.36 -3.58
C MET A 58 -15.47 -16.60 -3.73
N CYS A 59 -15.18 -16.03 -4.90
CA CYS A 59 -13.96 -15.26 -5.16
C CYS A 59 -14.19 -13.77 -4.84
N ILE A 60 -13.24 -13.15 -4.13
CA ILE A 60 -13.18 -11.68 -4.01
C ILE A 60 -12.98 -11.13 -5.43
N SER A 61 -13.79 -10.16 -5.85
CA SER A 61 -13.62 -9.55 -7.17
C SER A 61 -12.25 -8.87 -7.26
N GLU A 62 -11.63 -8.94 -8.44
CA GLU A 62 -10.34 -8.27 -8.70
C GLU A 62 -10.41 -6.78 -8.36
N ASP A 63 -11.57 -6.14 -8.60
CA ASP A 63 -11.83 -4.75 -8.24
C ASP A 63 -11.81 -4.49 -6.72
N ALA A 64 -12.31 -5.43 -5.93
CA ALA A 64 -12.31 -5.32 -4.46
C ALA A 64 -10.88 -5.49 -3.91
N PHE A 65 -10.13 -6.46 -4.43
CA PHE A 65 -8.72 -6.66 -4.06
C PHE A 65 -7.85 -5.44 -4.46
N ASN A 66 -8.02 -4.92 -5.67
CA ASN A 66 -7.29 -3.74 -6.15
C ASN A 66 -7.61 -2.49 -5.33
N ARG A 67 -8.87 -2.33 -4.87
CA ARG A 67 -9.26 -1.22 -3.98
C ARG A 67 -8.58 -1.34 -2.62
N GLU A 68 -8.59 -2.52 -2.01
CA GLU A 68 -7.95 -2.74 -0.71
C GLU A 68 -6.44 -2.49 -0.79
N LEU A 69 -5.77 -3.02 -1.84
CA LEU A 69 -4.35 -2.76 -2.09
C LEU A 69 -4.06 -1.27 -2.27
N ALA A 70 -4.90 -0.55 -3.03
CA ALA A 70 -4.75 0.89 -3.22
C ALA A 70 -4.90 1.67 -1.90
N GLU A 71 -5.84 1.27 -1.04
CA GLU A 71 -6.01 1.88 0.29
C GLU A 71 -4.81 1.63 1.20
N GLU A 72 -4.24 0.42 1.19
CA GLU A 72 -3.03 0.11 1.98
C GLU A 72 -1.82 0.91 1.50
N ILE A 73 -1.62 0.98 0.18
CA ILE A 73 -0.55 1.79 -0.43
C ILE A 73 -0.75 3.26 -0.07
N ALA A 74 -1.97 3.80 -0.14
CA ALA A 74 -2.26 5.17 0.23
C ALA A 74 -1.99 5.43 1.73
N LYS A 75 -2.35 4.49 2.62
CA LYS A 75 -2.04 4.59 4.06
C LYS A 75 -0.53 4.60 4.29
N ALA A 76 0.22 3.73 3.63
CA ALA A 76 1.68 3.67 3.74
C ALA A 76 2.32 4.98 3.27
N TRP A 77 1.91 5.51 2.11
CA TRP A 77 2.39 6.80 1.61
C TRP A 77 2.07 7.98 2.53
N ASN A 78 0.85 8.04 3.07
CA ASN A 78 0.48 9.08 4.02
C ASN A 78 1.33 9.04 5.30
N ASN A 79 1.68 7.83 5.77
CA ASN A 79 2.56 7.70 6.93
C ASN A 79 3.99 8.17 6.61
N VAL A 80 4.51 7.80 5.43
CA VAL A 80 5.82 8.28 4.96
C VAL A 80 5.83 9.80 4.81
N ALA A 81 4.79 10.39 4.20
CA ALA A 81 4.68 11.83 4.05
C ALA A 81 4.69 12.55 5.41
N ARG A 82 3.91 12.07 6.39
CA ARG A 82 3.87 12.64 7.74
C ARG A 82 5.21 12.56 8.47
N THR A 83 5.91 11.42 8.33
CA THR A 83 7.24 11.27 8.95
C THR A 83 8.28 12.18 8.29
N MET A 84 8.21 12.35 6.97
CA MET A 84 9.04 13.31 6.24
C MET A 84 8.74 14.76 6.62
N GLU A 85 7.47 15.14 6.77
CA GLU A 85 7.07 16.48 7.22
C GLU A 85 7.63 16.79 8.62
N ALA A 86 7.44 15.87 9.57
CA ALA A 86 7.99 16.03 10.92
C ALA A 86 9.53 16.12 10.92
N ALA A 87 10.19 15.30 10.11
CA ALA A 87 11.65 15.36 9.95
C ALA A 87 12.12 16.69 9.31
N ALA A 88 11.38 17.20 8.33
CA ALA A 88 11.69 18.46 7.65
C ALA A 88 11.59 19.66 8.62
N GLU A 89 10.61 19.68 9.52
CA GLU A 89 10.51 20.71 10.55
C GLU A 89 11.71 20.70 11.50
N VAL A 90 12.09 19.53 12.01
CA VAL A 90 13.27 19.36 12.88
C VAL A 90 14.54 19.80 12.15
N PHE A 91 14.70 19.40 10.89
CA PHE A 91 15.85 19.76 10.08
C PHE A 91 15.89 21.27 9.78
N THR A 92 14.75 21.89 9.50
CA THR A 92 14.64 23.34 9.29
C THR A 92 15.04 24.11 10.54
N ASN A 93 14.59 23.67 11.71
CA ASN A 93 14.99 24.28 12.98
C ASN A 93 16.49 24.11 13.24
N TRP A 94 17.04 22.94 12.91
CA TRP A 94 18.48 22.72 12.98
C TRP A 94 19.26 23.65 12.05
N ILE A 95 18.87 23.79 10.77
CA ILE A 95 19.51 24.71 9.81
C ILE A 95 19.47 26.15 10.34
N ARG A 96 18.32 26.62 10.83
CA ARG A 96 18.20 27.97 11.41
C ARG A 96 19.15 28.16 12.59
N SER A 97 19.26 27.15 13.46
CA SER A 97 20.19 27.20 14.60
C SER A 97 21.66 27.25 14.16
N VAL A 98 22.01 26.56 13.08
CA VAL A 98 23.36 26.57 12.51
C VAL A 98 23.63 27.92 11.84
N ALA A 99 22.67 28.46 11.09
CA ALA A 99 22.77 29.77 10.45
C ALA A 99 23.00 30.88 11.49
N ALA A 100 22.22 30.91 12.58
CA ALA A 100 22.41 31.88 13.67
C ALA A 100 23.79 31.76 14.34
N GLN A 101 24.31 30.52 14.49
CA GLN A 101 25.66 30.31 15.02
C GLN A 101 26.75 30.78 14.05
N ILE A 102 26.57 30.58 12.75
CA ILE A 102 27.49 31.06 11.71
C ILE A 102 27.51 32.59 11.70
N GLU A 103 26.34 33.22 11.74
CA GLU A 103 26.21 34.68 11.77
C GLU A 103 26.89 35.29 13.00
N ALA A 104 26.65 34.74 14.20
CA ALA A 104 27.30 35.20 15.42
C ALA A 104 28.82 35.03 15.40
N LYS A 105 29.33 33.94 14.82
CA LYS A 105 30.78 33.75 14.63
C LYS A 105 31.34 34.74 13.62
N HIS A 106 30.64 34.95 12.51
CA HIS A 106 31.05 35.87 11.46
C HIS A 106 31.09 37.31 11.96
N GLU A 107 30.11 37.73 12.76
CA GLU A 107 30.10 39.03 13.41
C GLU A 107 31.31 39.18 14.34
N LEU A 108 31.60 38.18 15.18
CA LEU A 108 32.76 38.22 16.07
C LEU A 108 34.09 38.27 15.31
N GLU A 109 34.26 37.47 14.25
CA GLU A 109 35.46 37.49 13.42
C GLU A 109 35.66 38.85 12.75
N THR A 110 34.56 39.43 12.25
CA THR A 110 34.57 40.76 11.65
C THR A 110 34.94 41.83 12.68
N ALA A 111 34.30 41.82 13.86
CA ALA A 111 34.62 42.72 14.96
C ALA A 111 36.08 42.62 15.40
N LEU A 112 36.63 41.40 15.47
CA LEU A 112 38.05 41.17 15.78
C LEU A 112 38.97 41.72 14.70
N ARG A 113 38.61 41.59 13.42
CA ARG A 113 39.37 42.14 12.30
C ARG A 113 39.44 43.66 12.37
N TRP A 114 38.30 44.33 12.58
CA TRP A 114 38.25 45.78 12.80
C TRP A 114 39.01 46.21 14.05
N ALA A 115 38.85 45.49 15.16
CA ALA A 115 39.54 45.80 16.41
C ALA A 115 41.07 45.66 16.30
N SER A 116 41.57 44.77 15.43
CA SER A 116 43.01 44.63 15.20
C SER A 116 43.64 45.90 14.59
N CYS A 117 42.83 46.66 13.84
CA CYS A 117 43.24 47.91 13.20
C CYS A 117 42.98 49.12 14.10
N TYR A 118 41.76 49.25 14.64
CA TYR A 118 41.28 50.48 15.28
C TYR A 118 41.14 50.39 16.80
N TYR A 119 40.99 49.19 17.37
CA TYR A 119 40.86 48.98 18.82
C TYR A 119 41.92 48.05 19.42
N ARG A 120 43.18 48.29 19.01
CA ARG A 120 44.36 47.49 19.35
C ARG A 120 44.51 47.17 20.85
N PRO A 121 44.28 48.08 21.80
CA PRO A 121 44.44 47.76 23.23
C PRO A 121 43.55 46.60 23.71
N ALA A 122 42.28 46.58 23.28
CA ALA A 122 41.37 45.50 23.64
C ALA A 122 41.67 44.22 22.86
N PHE A 123 41.97 44.34 21.57
CA PHE A 123 42.36 43.21 20.73
C PHE A 123 43.60 42.48 21.27
N ASN A 124 44.64 43.22 21.68
CA ASN A 124 45.86 42.63 22.22
C ASN A 124 45.61 41.90 23.54
N ARG A 125 44.75 42.45 24.42
CA ARG A 125 44.32 41.77 25.65
C ARG A 125 43.56 40.48 25.34
N TYR A 126 42.68 40.50 24.35
CA TYR A 126 41.96 39.31 23.88
C TYR A 126 42.90 38.24 23.31
N ARG A 127 43.82 38.62 22.42
CA ARG A 127 44.71 37.70 21.69
C ARG A 127 45.76 37.04 22.58
N HIS A 128 46.35 37.80 23.52
CA HIS A 128 47.45 37.30 24.35
C HIS A 128 47.02 36.70 25.69
N THR A 129 45.78 36.91 26.13
CA THR A 129 45.32 36.30 27.38
C THR A 129 45.03 34.81 27.19
N LYS A 130 45.70 33.97 27.98
CA LYS A 130 45.37 32.53 28.06
C LYS A 130 44.15 32.26 28.96
N LYS A 131 43.74 33.23 29.79
CA LYS A 131 42.66 33.07 30.78
C LYS A 131 41.29 33.19 30.10
N LYS A 132 40.48 32.12 30.13
CA LYS A 132 39.15 32.06 29.49
C LYS A 132 38.19 33.19 29.91
N ARG A 133 38.13 33.49 31.21
CA ARG A 133 37.26 34.56 31.75
C ARG A 133 37.63 35.94 31.19
N THR A 134 38.92 36.24 31.12
CA THR A 134 39.44 37.50 30.57
C THR A 134 39.21 37.58 29.07
N ARG A 135 39.44 36.48 28.33
CA ARG A 135 39.18 36.43 26.89
C ARG A 135 37.71 36.77 26.57
N LYS A 136 36.77 36.13 27.25
CA LYS A 136 35.32 36.43 27.11
C LYS A 136 34.94 37.86 27.47
N LYS A 137 35.60 38.46 28.48
CA LYS A 137 35.37 39.87 28.84
C LYS A 137 35.73 40.80 27.67
N TYR A 138 36.90 40.60 27.06
CA TYR A 138 37.34 41.44 25.94
C TYR A 138 36.63 41.12 24.63
N GLU A 139 36.22 39.88 24.39
CA GLU A 139 35.35 39.49 23.27
C GLU A 139 34.05 40.30 23.27
N LYS A 140 33.34 40.31 24.41
CA LYS A 140 32.13 41.13 24.59
C LYS A 140 32.39 42.63 24.41
N LYS A 141 33.53 43.11 24.92
CA LYS A 141 33.92 44.52 24.79
C LYS A 141 34.17 44.92 23.33
N ILE A 142 34.84 44.06 22.58
CA ILE A 142 35.13 44.28 21.15
C ILE A 142 33.84 44.22 20.32
N LEU A 143 32.94 43.29 20.62
CA LEU A 143 31.63 43.21 19.95
C LEU A 143 30.78 44.45 20.21
N ALA A 144 30.72 44.93 21.46
CA ALA A 144 29.99 46.16 21.79
C ALA A 144 30.56 47.37 21.04
N TRP A 145 31.89 47.53 21.06
CA TRP A 145 32.58 48.57 20.30
C TRP A 145 32.28 48.50 18.79
N TYR A 146 32.30 47.30 18.20
CA TYR A 146 31.99 47.11 16.77
C TYR A 146 30.55 47.52 16.42
N ARG A 147 29.58 47.22 17.29
CA ARG A 147 28.16 47.56 17.09
C ARG A 147 27.85 49.04 17.30
N GLU A 148 28.63 49.74 18.12
CA GLU A 148 28.41 51.15 18.47
C GLU A 148 29.21 52.12 17.59
N GLU A 149 30.42 51.74 17.16
CA GLU A 149 31.37 52.65 16.50
C GLU A 149 31.70 52.30 15.04
N VAL A 150 31.35 51.10 14.56
CA VAL A 150 31.71 50.63 13.21
C VAL A 150 30.49 50.32 12.34
N LEU A 151 29.49 49.63 12.89
CA LEU A 151 28.16 49.42 12.29
C LEU A 151 27.33 50.70 12.32
#